data_AF-A0A2V8RSB0-F1
#
_entry.id   AF-A0A2V8RSB0-F1
#
_cell.length_a   1.000
_cell.length_b   1.000
_cell.length_c   1.000
_cell.angle_alpha   90.00
_cell.angle_beta   90.00
_cell.angle_gamma   90.00
#
_symmetry.space_group_name_H-M   'P 1'
#
loop_
_entity.id
_entity.type
_entity.pdbx_description
1 polymer ?
#
loop_
_entity_poly.entity_id
_entity_poly.type
_entity_poly.pdbx_seq_one_letter_code
_entity_poly.pdbx_strand_id
1 'polypeptide(L)' 'MSELDEARWSVLSERGCEAAHLSYAAAAQLVAQLTREPVFGLCIITDEAATRLNGTPSTPAQKPGKRRAPRRKKSKQ' A
#
# COMPACT_ATOMS: atom_id res chain seq x y z
N MET A 1 19.65 -13.92 -0.07
CA MET A 1 18.64 -12.84 0.03
C MET A 1 17.69 -13.25 1.14
N SER A 2 17.40 -12.37 2.09
CA SER A 2 16.58 -12.71 3.26
C SER A 2 15.10 -12.65 2.88
N GLU A 3 14.25 -13.49 3.46
CA GLU A 3 12.79 -13.45 3.23
C GLU A 3 12.17 -12.09 3.58
N LEU A 4 12.85 -11.29 4.41
CA LEU A 4 12.44 -9.94 4.80
C LEU A 4 12.56 -8.93 3.66
N ASP A 5 13.40 -9.20 2.65
CA ASP A 5 13.59 -8.33 1.48
C ASP A 5 12.52 -8.58 0.41
N GLU A 6 11.78 -9.69 0.50
CA GLU A 6 10.72 -10.02 -0.46
C GLU A 6 9.56 -9.03 -0.35
N ALA A 7 9.06 -8.60 -1.50
CA ALA A 7 7.86 -7.78 -1.61
C ALA A 7 6.61 -8.64 -1.33
N ARG A 8 6.40 -9.01 -0.07
CA ARG A 8 5.28 -9.86 0.37
C ARG A 8 4.60 -9.39 1.64
N TRP A 9 4.98 -8.21 2.13
CA TRP A 9 4.51 -7.66 3.40
C TRP A 9 3.45 -6.59 3.16
N SER A 10 2.43 -6.64 3.99
CA SER A 10 1.29 -5.72 4.04
C SER A 10 1.22 -5.08 5.42
N VAL A 11 0.83 -3.81 5.47
CA VAL A 11 0.53 -3.06 6.70
C VAL A 11 -0.97 -2.86 6.78
N LEU A 12 -1.60 -3.40 7.82
CA LEU A 12 -3.00 -3.16 8.13
C LEU A 12 -3.13 -2.24 9.34
N SER A 13 -4.24 -1.50 9.39
CA SER A 13 -4.73 -0.77 10.55
C SER A 13 -6.15 -1.25 10.90
N GLU A 14 -6.73 -0.72 11.97
CA GLU A 14 -8.16 -0.92 12.27
C GLU A 14 -9.10 -0.47 11.14
N ARG A 15 -8.65 0.40 10.24
CA ARG A 15 -9.45 0.92 9.13
C ARG A 15 -9.36 0.05 7.87
N GLY A 16 -8.36 -0.83 7.79
CA GLY A 16 -8.14 -1.73 6.65
C GLY A 16 -6.68 -1.82 6.21
N CYS A 17 -6.47 -2.05 4.91
CA CYS A 17 -5.13 -2.16 4.33
C CYS A 17 -4.56 -0.80 3.96
N GLU A 18 -3.48 -0.41 4.64
CA GLU A 18 -2.78 0.86 4.41
C GLU A 18 -1.79 0.72 3.24
N ALA A 19 -1.08 -0.40 3.17
CA ALA A 19 -0.22 -0.74 2.04
C ALA A 19 0.00 -2.26 1.95
N ALA A 20 0.28 -2.75 0.73
CA ALA A 20 0.57 -4.15 0.44
C ALA A 20 1.79 -4.27 -0.48
N HIS A 21 2.34 -5.49 -0.61
CA HIS A 21 3.44 -5.82 -1.50
C HIS A 21 4.72 -5.01 -1.23
N LEU A 22 5.05 -4.84 0.05
CA LEU A 22 6.25 -4.15 0.53
C LEU A 22 7.32 -5.15 0.98
N SER A 23 8.57 -4.70 1.02
CA SER A 23 9.60 -5.36 1.84
C SER A 23 9.31 -5.10 3.32
N TYR A 24 9.85 -5.93 4.21
CA TYR A 24 9.67 -5.74 5.65
C TYR A 24 10.22 -4.38 6.10
N ALA A 25 11.36 -3.95 5.54
CA ALA A 25 11.95 -2.65 5.84
C ALA A 25 11.03 -1.49 5.44
N ALA A 26 10.40 -1.55 4.26
CA ALA A 26 9.45 -0.53 3.82
C ALA A 26 8.16 -0.55 4.66
N ALA A 27 7.66 -1.74 5.04
CA ALA A 27 6.52 -1.89 5.93
C ALA A 27 6.80 -1.31 7.33
N ALA A 28 7.98 -1.56 7.88
CA ALA A 28 8.40 -1.01 9.17
C ALA A 28 8.52 0.52 9.15
N GLN A 29 9.05 1.09 8.06
CA GLN A 29 9.08 2.55 7.87
C GLN A 29 7.68 3.14 7.80
N LEU A 30 6.74 2.48 7.11
CA LEU A 30 5.36 2.92 7.03
C LEU A 30 4.67 2.89 8.40
N VAL A 31 4.85 1.83 9.18
CA VAL A 31 4.33 1.75 10.55
C VAL A 31 4.89 2.88 11.42
N ALA A 32 6.18 3.19 11.32
CA ALA A 32 6.81 4.28 12.06
C ALA A 32 6.28 5.68 11.66
N GLN A 33 5.82 5.84 10.42
CA GLN A 33 5.14 7.06 9.97
C GLN A 33 3.71 7.12 10.51
N LEU A 34 2.96 6.02 10.41
CA LEU A 34 1.56 5.95 10.82
C LEU A 34 1.37 5.99 12.34
N THR A 35 2.36 5.57 13.13
CA THR A 35 2.32 5.74 14.60
C THR A 35 2.32 7.20 15.06
N ARG A 36 2.67 8.13 14.18
CA ARG A 36 2.60 9.58 14.45
C ARG A 36 1.23 10.17 14.15
N GLU A 37 0.38 9.41 13.47
CA GLU A 37 -1.00 9.74 13.16
C GLU A 37 -1.93 9.04 14.17
N PRO A 38 -3.19 9.48 14.33
CA PRO A 38 -4.19 8.80 15.17
C PRO A 38 -4.73 7.52 14.48
N VAL A 39 -3.82 6.62 14.10
CA VAL A 39 -4.10 5.33 13.48
C VAL A 39 -3.75 4.23 14.47
N PHE A 40 -4.74 3.43 14.83
CA PHE A 40 -4.63 2.36 15.83
C PHE A 40 -4.63 0.98 15.16
N GLY A 41 -4.14 -0.02 15.88
CA GLY A 41 -4.09 -1.42 15.43
C GLY A 41 -3.16 -1.68 14.24
N LEU A 42 -2.03 -0.96 14.14
CA LEU A 42 -1.04 -1.16 13.09
C LEU A 42 -0.36 -2.53 13.23
N CYS A 43 -0.44 -3.36 12.19
CA CYS A 43 0.25 -4.64 12.13
C CYS A 43 0.89 -4.88 10.77
N ILE A 44 2.07 -5.52 10.78
CA ILE A 44 2.77 -5.98 9.58
C ILE A 44 2.48 -7.47 9.44
N ILE A 45 1.87 -7.85 8.33
CA ILE A 45 1.52 -9.24 8.02
C ILE A 45 1.92 -9.56 6.59
N THR A 46 1.85 -10.83 6.19
CA THR A 46 2.05 -11.20 4.79
C THR A 46 0.82 -10.88 3.94
N ASP A 47 1.02 -10.67 2.64
CA ASP A 47 -0.06 -10.43 1.68
C ASP A 47 -1.09 -11.58 1.68
N GLU A 48 -0.64 -12.81 1.92
CA GLU A 48 -1.51 -13.98 2.08
C GLU A 48 -2.43 -13.86 3.30
N ALA A 49 -1.88 -13.42 4.43
CA ALA A 49 -2.66 -13.20 5.65
C ALA A 49 -3.65 -12.04 5.45
N ALA A 50 -3.22 -10.95 4.80
CA ALA A 50 -4.09 -9.82 4.48
C ALA A 50 -5.28 -10.24 3.61
N THR A 51 -5.05 -11.11 2.63
CA THR A 51 -6.11 -11.65 1.76
C THR A 51 -7.14 -12.47 2.54
N ARG A 52 -6.70 -13.26 3.52
CA ARG A 52 -7.60 -14.05 4.37
C ARG A 52 -8.44 -13.18 5.30
N LEU A 53 -7.86 -12.10 5.83
CA LEU A 53 -8.57 -11.16 6.72
C LEU A 53 -9.65 -10.36 5.98
N ASN A 54 -9.42 -10.02 4.71
CA ASN A 54 -10.36 -9.20 3.95
C ASN A 54 -11.56 -9.95 3.35
N GLY A 55 -11.65 -11.29 3.48
CA GLY A 55 -12.83 -12.13 3.17
C GLY A 55 -13.38 -12.07 1.74
N THR A 56 -12.88 -11.16 0.91
CA THR A 56 -13.19 -10.94 -0.49
C THR A 56 -11.88 -10.56 -1.17
N PRO A 57 -11.62 -10.99 -2.41
CA PRO A 57 -10.40 -10.62 -3.14
C PRO A 57 -10.44 -9.12 -3.44
N SER A 58 -10.01 -8.32 -2.46
CA SER A 58 -9.82 -6.88 -2.62
C SER A 58 -8.69 -6.70 -3.62
N THR A 59 -9.10 -6.44 -4.86
CA THR A 59 -8.27 -6.10 -6.00
C THR A 59 -7.21 -5.09 -5.58
N PRO A 60 -5.93 -5.23 -6.01
CA PRO A 60 -4.85 -4.34 -5.60
C PRO A 60 -5.12 -2.92 -6.10
N ALA A 61 -5.69 -2.08 -5.23
CA ALA A 61 -5.87 -0.66 -5.46
C ALA A 61 -4.71 0.11 -4.83
N GLN A 62 -3.51 -0.06 -5.37
CA GLN A 62 -2.43 0.91 -5.18
C GLN A 62 -2.11 1.56 -6.53
N LYS A 63 -2.64 2.77 -6.73
CA LYS A 63 -2.12 3.72 -7.71
C LYS A 63 -1.79 5.02 -6.99
N PRO A 64 -0.52 5.31 -6.67
CA PRO A 64 -0.10 6.69 -6.48
C PRO A 64 0.00 7.37 -7.85
N GLY A 65 -0.48 8.60 -7.91
CA GLY A 65 -0.91 9.28 -9.13
C GLY A 65 0.16 9.56 -10.19
N LYS A 66 -0.26 9.50 -11.46
CA LYS A 66 0.18 10.49 -12.47
C LYS A 66 -0.99 11.41 -12.75
N ARG A 67 -0.88 12.64 -12.25
CA ARG A 67 -1.74 13.78 -12.58
C ARG A 67 -1.87 13.87 -14.10
N ARG A 68 -3.11 14.04 -14.57
CA ARG A 68 -3.49 14.16 -15.99
C ARG A 68 -2.61 15.20 -16.71
N ALA A 69 -2.05 14.83 -17.85
CA ALA A 69 -1.48 15.79 -18.80
C ALA A 69 -2.60 16.67 -19.38
N PRO A 70 -2.47 18.01 -19.39
CA PRO A 70 -3.41 18.85 -20.12
C PRO A 70 -3.17 18.71 -21.64
N ARG A 71 -4.15 18.14 -22.35
CA ARG A 71 -4.24 18.19 -23.81
C ARG A 71 -4.58 19.61 -24.23
N ARG A 72 -3.69 20.31 -24.95
CA ARG A 72 -4.03 21.57 -25.63
C ARG A 72 -3.87 21.39 -27.16
N LYS A 73 -4.87 21.91 -27.86
CA LYS A 73 -5.37 21.52 -29.19
C LYS A 73 -4.43 21.91 -30.35
N LYS A 74 -4.42 21.09 -31.41
CA LYS A 74 -3.99 21.48 -32.77
C LYS A 74 -4.91 22.60 -33.26
N SER A 75 -4.33 23.76 -33.58
CA SER A 75 -4.98 24.80 -34.38
C SER A 75 -4.41 24.75 -35.79
N LYS A 76 -5.32 24.76 -36.75
CA LYS A 76 -5.12 24.68 -38.20
C LYS A 76 -4.90 26.09 -38.74
N GLN A 77 -3.86 26.29 -39.55
CA GLN A 77 -3.81 27.29 -40.62
C GLN A 77 -2.96 26.71 -41.74
#